data_AF-A0A0W0TRD0-F1
#
_entry.id   AF-A0A0W0TRD0-F1
#
_cell.length_a   1.000
_cell.length_b   1.000
_cell.length_c   1.000
_cell.angle_alpha   90.00
_cell.angle_beta   90.00
_cell.angle_gamma   90.00
#
_symmetry.space_group_name_H-M   'P 1'
#
loop_
_entity.id
_entity.type
_entity.pdbx_description
1 polymer ?
#
loop_
_entity_poly.entity_id
_entity_poly.type
_entity_poly.pdbx_seq_one_letter_code
_entity_poly.pdbx_strand_id
1 'polypeptide(L)'
;MIEYLQNLPILLGLFFALHSNLLYASLFYLMAGSLLTAFLIYETEHIKLPIARDTPTQFIKNIAAFATASVLFYLYWHAIRLNMPVSPIVDIILGLVFGFIGGLIQGIGSNEWRKRHTISLMAAGAVIFLLINMLQSFHPVIAALLLDGPMTLMICFIDYPYIFKFSK
;
A
#
# COMPACT_ATOMS: atom_id res chain seq x y z
N MET A 1 -17.54 3.94 -5.31
CA MET A 1 -16.10 3.62 -5.28
C MET A 1 -15.60 3.81 -3.85
N ILE A 2 -15.81 2.80 -2.99
CA ILE A 2 -15.56 2.88 -1.53
C ILE A 2 -14.07 2.63 -1.19
N GLU A 3 -13.28 2.16 -2.16
CA GLU A 3 -11.84 1.87 -1.99
C GLU A 3 -10.96 3.11 -2.15
N TYR A 4 -11.52 4.18 -2.72
CA TYR A 4 -10.87 5.47 -2.77
C TYR A 4 -10.62 5.95 -1.35
N LEU A 5 -9.39 6.38 -1.04
CA LEU A 5 -8.92 6.79 0.28
C LEU A 5 -8.56 5.66 1.27
N GLN A 6 -8.80 4.39 0.96
CA GLN A 6 -8.34 3.31 1.87
C GLN A 6 -6.81 3.30 1.99
N ASN A 7 -6.09 3.60 0.90
CA ASN A 7 -4.63 3.62 0.88
C ASN A 7 -4.03 4.97 1.29
N LEU A 8 -4.85 6.02 1.38
CA LEU A 8 -4.37 7.36 1.69
C LEU A 8 -3.63 7.44 3.05
N PRO A 9 -4.08 6.81 4.15
CA PRO A 9 -3.37 6.90 5.42
C PRO A 9 -1.98 6.26 5.38
N ILE A 10 -1.81 5.11 4.71
CA ILE A 10 -0.49 4.47 4.59
C ILE A 10 0.45 5.32 3.74
N LEU A 11 -0.06 5.95 2.69
CA LEU A 11 0.71 6.87 1.85
C LEU A 11 1.10 8.15 2.62
N LEU A 12 0.18 8.74 3.40
CA LEU A 12 0.48 9.87 4.27
C LEU A 12 1.54 9.49 5.31
N GLY A 13 1.37 8.37 5.99
CA GLY A 13 2.34 7.86 6.96
C GLY A 13 3.73 7.68 6.33
N LEU A 14 3.79 7.13 5.11
CA LEU A 14 5.03 6.98 4.37
C LEU A 14 5.68 8.31 4.02
N PHE A 15 4.94 9.26 3.43
CA PHE A 15 5.51 10.55 3.06
C PHE A 15 5.95 11.36 4.27
N PHE A 16 5.18 11.38 5.38
CA PHE A 16 5.63 12.02 6.62
C PHE A 16 6.87 11.35 7.21
N ALA A 17 6.97 10.02 7.13
CA ALA A 17 8.15 9.29 7.58
C ALA A 17 9.40 9.64 6.75
N LEU A 18 9.26 9.76 5.42
CA LEU A 18 10.35 10.16 4.53
C LEU A 18 10.84 11.60 4.76
N HIS A 19 9.97 12.50 5.20
CA HIS A 19 10.30 13.90 5.48
C HIS A 19 10.79 14.12 6.92
N SER A 20 10.72 13.10 7.77
CA SER A 20 11.15 13.17 9.16
C SER A 20 12.64 12.90 9.27
N ASN A 21 13.36 13.75 10.00
CA ASN A 21 14.78 13.55 10.32
C ASN A 21 15.01 12.64 11.53
N LEU A 22 13.94 12.22 12.21
CA LEU A 22 14.00 11.48 13.46
C LEU A 22 13.41 10.09 13.26
N LEU A 23 14.22 9.05 13.52
CA LEU A 23 13.83 7.66 13.31
C LEU A 23 12.53 7.29 14.06
N TYR A 24 12.39 7.72 15.32
CA TYR A 24 11.19 7.41 16.11
C TYR A 24 9.94 8.08 15.54
N ALA A 25 10.05 9.28 14.99
CA ALA A 25 8.92 9.96 14.36
C ALA A 25 8.56 9.28 13.03
N SER A 26 9.55 8.84 12.26
CA SER A 26 9.32 8.05 11.04
C SER A 26 8.59 6.74 11.35
N LEU A 27 9.07 5.98 12.34
CA LEU A 27 8.41 4.74 12.78
C LEU A 27 6.98 5.00 13.27
N PHE A 28 6.76 6.08 14.02
CA PHE A 28 5.42 6.48 14.46
C PHE A 28 4.49 6.74 13.28
N TYR A 29 4.91 7.51 12.27
CA TYR A 29 4.09 7.80 11.09
C TYR A 29 3.77 6.56 10.26
N LEU A 30 4.75 5.66 10.07
CA LEU A 30 4.53 4.39 9.37
C LEU A 30 3.51 3.52 10.10
N MET A 31 3.61 3.42 11.43
CA MET A 31 2.66 2.66 12.25
C MET A 31 1.27 3.28 12.28
N ALA A 32 1.17 4.61 12.43
CA ALA A 32 -0.09 5.32 12.40
C ALA A 32 -0.80 5.16 11.05
N GLY A 33 -0.07 5.32 9.93
CA GLY A 33 -0.61 5.11 8.59
C GLY A 33 -1.08 3.67 8.35
N SER A 34 -0.32 2.68 8.84
CA SER A 34 -0.68 1.26 8.73
C SER A 34 -1.94 0.92 9.53
N LEU A 35 -2.05 1.42 10.76
CA LEU A 35 -3.20 1.18 11.63
C LEU A 35 -4.46 1.83 11.09
N LEU A 36 -4.37 3.09 10.64
CA LEU A 36 -5.51 3.80 10.03
C LEU A 36 -5.97 3.12 8.73
N THR A 37 -5.04 2.67 7.89
CA THR A 37 -5.37 1.93 6.66
C THR A 37 -6.10 0.62 6.98
N ALA A 38 -5.57 -0.16 7.92
CA ALA A 38 -6.22 -1.40 8.35
C ALA A 38 -7.61 -1.14 8.94
N PHE A 39 -7.78 -0.05 9.69
CA PHE A 39 -9.06 0.35 10.28
C PHE A 39 -10.07 0.76 9.21
N LEU A 40 -9.66 1.56 8.23
CA LEU A 40 -10.54 1.92 7.11
C LEU A 40 -10.96 0.70 6.29
N ILE A 41 -10.04 -0.22 6.02
CA ILE A 41 -10.36 -1.48 5.33
C ILE A 41 -11.38 -2.27 6.16
N TYR A 42 -11.14 -2.45 7.45
CA TYR A 42 -12.05 -3.15 8.36
C TYR A 42 -13.46 -2.54 8.35
N GLU A 43 -13.58 -1.22 8.54
CA GLU A 43 -14.87 -0.51 8.53
C GLU A 43 -15.57 -0.61 7.16
N THR A 44 -14.83 -0.41 6.08
CA THR A 44 -15.40 -0.45 4.72
C THR A 44 -15.81 -1.85 4.29
N GLU A 45 -15.09 -2.90 4.70
CA GLU A 45 -15.48 -4.29 4.47
C GLU A 45 -16.72 -4.68 5.28
N HIS A 46 -16.83 -4.19 6.52
CA HIS A 46 -18.05 -4.33 7.33
C HIS A 46 -19.28 -3.71 6.67
N ILE A 47 -19.11 -2.57 5.98
CA ILE A 47 -20.19 -1.92 5.23
C ILE A 47 -20.50 -2.66 3.92
N LYS A 48 -19.49 -3.16 3.21
CA LYS A 48 -19.64 -3.80 1.88
C LYS A 48 -20.23 -5.22 1.96
N LEU A 49 -19.87 -6.00 2.98
CA LEU A 49 -20.19 -7.42 3.07
C LEU A 49 -20.80 -7.74 4.44
N PRO A 50 -22.10 -7.46 4.66
CA PRO A 50 -22.74 -7.67 5.97
C PRO A 50 -22.72 -9.14 6.46
N ILE A 51 -22.36 -10.09 5.59
CA ILE A 51 -22.29 -11.54 5.89
C ILE A 51 -20.84 -12.03 6.04
N ALA A 52 -19.84 -11.33 5.46
CA ALA A 52 -18.44 -11.67 5.64
C ALA A 52 -17.93 -10.94 6.89
N ARG A 53 -18.03 -11.58 8.06
CA ARG A 53 -17.38 -11.06 9.26
C ARG A 53 -15.87 -11.13 9.05
N ASP A 54 -15.28 -9.98 8.76
CA ASP A 54 -13.85 -9.87 8.77
C ASP A 54 -13.38 -10.08 10.21
N THR A 55 -12.57 -11.12 10.41
CA THR A 55 -12.21 -11.58 11.77
C THR A 55 -11.15 -10.66 12.36
N PRO A 56 -11.05 -10.52 13.69
CA PRO A 56 -9.95 -9.77 14.34
C PRO A 56 -8.55 -10.18 13.83
N THR A 57 -8.41 -11.44 13.41
CA THR A 57 -7.21 -11.97 12.78
C THR A 57 -6.87 -11.30 11.44
N GLN A 58 -7.87 -10.94 10.62
CA GLN A 58 -7.65 -10.25 9.35
C GLN A 58 -7.20 -8.81 9.57
N PHE A 59 -7.80 -8.11 10.54
CA PHE A 59 -7.36 -6.79 10.96
C PHE A 59 -5.87 -6.78 11.38
N ILE A 60 -5.45 -7.75 12.20
CA ILE A 60 -4.05 -7.90 12.63
C ILE A 60 -3.13 -8.18 11.43
N LYS A 61 -3.53 -9.06 10.50
CA LYS A 61 -2.76 -9.34 9.29
C LYS A 61 -2.60 -8.10 8.41
N ASN A 62 -3.65 -7.29 8.29
CA ASN A 62 -3.63 -6.05 7.53
C ASN A 62 -2.64 -5.05 8.16
N ILE A 63 -2.69 -4.86 9.48
CA ILE A 63 -1.69 -4.04 10.19
C ILE A 63 -0.28 -4.55 9.92
N ALA A 64 -0.05 -5.86 10.09
CA ALA A 64 1.27 -6.45 9.91
C ALA A 64 1.78 -6.28 8.47
N ALA A 65 0.92 -6.45 7.46
CA ALA A 65 1.28 -6.30 6.07
C ALA A 65 1.65 -4.86 5.71
N PHE A 66 0.83 -3.88 6.09
CA PHE A 66 1.09 -2.47 5.80
C PHE A 66 2.31 -1.95 6.57
N ALA A 67 2.47 -2.33 7.83
CA ALA A 67 3.63 -1.96 8.63
C ALA A 67 4.90 -2.56 8.03
N THR A 68 4.89 -3.84 7.65
CA THR A 68 6.06 -4.49 7.05
C THR A 68 6.41 -3.84 5.72
N ALA A 69 5.45 -3.64 4.82
CA ALA A 69 5.69 -3.04 3.51
C ALA A 69 6.25 -1.61 3.62
N SER A 70 5.67 -0.80 4.50
CA SER A 70 6.08 0.60 4.69
C SER A 70 7.44 0.74 5.37
N VAL A 71 7.76 -0.13 6.35
CA VAL A 71 9.09 -0.19 6.97
C VAL A 71 10.13 -0.68 5.98
N LEU A 72 9.86 -1.75 5.21
CA LEU A 72 10.78 -2.24 4.19
C LEU A 72 11.08 -1.16 3.14
N PHE A 73 10.04 -0.45 2.69
CA PHE A 73 10.21 0.70 1.81
C PHE A 73 11.07 1.78 2.44
N TYR A 74 10.77 2.19 3.67
CA TYR A 74 11.52 3.23 4.38
C TYR A 74 13.01 2.88 4.51
N LEU A 75 13.30 1.63 4.88
CA LEU A 75 14.67 1.13 4.98
C LEU A 75 15.37 1.12 3.62
N TYR A 76 14.69 0.63 2.56
CA TYR A 76 15.20 0.70 1.20
C TYR A 76 15.54 2.14 0.79
N TRP A 77 14.62 3.07 1.09
CA TRP A 77 14.76 4.46 0.73
C TRP A 77 16.01 5.09 1.36
N HIS A 78 16.15 4.96 2.68
CA HIS A 78 17.25 5.58 3.41
C HIS A 78 18.59 4.85 3.25
N ALA A 79 18.59 3.52 3.14
CA ALA A 79 19.83 2.75 3.04
C ALA A 79 20.42 2.77 1.62
N ILE A 80 19.56 2.67 0.60
CA ILE A 80 20.01 2.46 -0.79
C ILE A 80 19.68 3.69 -1.63
N ARG A 81 18.40 4.08 -1.69
CA ARG A 81 17.93 5.05 -2.70
C ARG A 81 18.51 6.44 -2.53
N LEU A 82 18.68 6.93 -1.30
CA LEU A 82 19.30 8.25 -1.04
C LEU A 82 20.81 8.27 -1.29
N ASN A 83 21.47 7.11 -1.21
CA ASN A 83 22.94 7.03 -1.23
C ASN A 83 23.48 6.62 -2.61
N MET A 84 22.63 6.10 -3.50
CA MET A 84 23.07 5.54 -4.78
C MET A 84 22.09 5.88 -5.91
N PRO A 85 22.60 6.22 -7.12
CA PRO A 85 21.75 6.34 -8.29
C PRO A 85 21.25 4.96 -8.68
N VAL A 86 19.98 4.70 -8.38
CA VAL A 86 19.33 3.43 -8.70
C VAL A 86 18.46 3.60 -9.96
N SER A 87 18.51 2.61 -10.85
CA SER A 87 17.70 2.60 -12.08
C SER A 87 16.21 2.42 -11.75
N PRO A 88 15.28 3.06 -12.48
CA PRO A 88 13.84 2.87 -12.29
C PRO A 88 13.40 1.41 -12.35
N ILE A 89 14.11 0.55 -13.09
CA ILE A 89 13.83 -0.88 -13.18
C ILE A 89 14.01 -1.57 -11.82
N VAL A 90 15.02 -1.18 -11.05
CA VAL A 90 15.26 -1.75 -9.72
C VAL A 90 14.15 -1.32 -8.75
N ASP A 91 13.69 -0.08 -8.84
CA ASP A 91 12.53 0.39 -8.04
C ASP A 91 11.29 -0.44 -8.36
N ILE A 92 11.01 -0.69 -9.64
CA ILE A 92 9.88 -1.53 -10.07
C ILE A 92 10.01 -2.94 -9.49
N ILE A 93 11.18 -3.58 -9.61
CA ILE A 93 11.41 -4.94 -9.10
C ILE A 93 11.21 -4.98 -7.59
N LEU A 94 11.78 -4.04 -6.84
CA LEU A 94 11.63 -3.99 -5.39
C LEU A 94 10.19 -3.69 -4.97
N GLY A 95 9.51 -2.81 -5.69
CA GLY A 95 8.08 -2.55 -5.49
C GLY A 95 7.22 -3.79 -5.70
N LEU A 96 7.49 -4.57 -6.75
CA LEU A 96 6.83 -5.86 -6.97
C LEU A 96 7.12 -6.83 -5.82
N VAL A 97 8.38 -6.94 -5.36
CA VAL A 97 8.77 -7.85 -4.28
C VAL A 97 8.11 -7.46 -2.96
N PHE A 98 8.08 -6.18 -2.60
CA PHE A 98 7.48 -5.75 -1.34
C PHE A 98 5.97 -5.84 -1.37
N GLY A 99 5.34 -5.53 -2.50
CA GLY A 99 3.91 -5.78 -2.72
C GLY A 99 3.56 -7.26 -2.62
N PHE A 100 4.42 -8.15 -3.14
CA PHE A 100 4.27 -9.59 -3.00
C PHE A 100 4.35 -10.04 -1.53
N ILE A 101 5.33 -9.54 -0.76
CA ILE A 101 5.48 -9.85 0.67
C ILE A 101 4.23 -9.39 1.44
N GLY A 102 3.75 -8.17 1.19
CA GLY A 102 2.51 -7.67 1.79
C GLY A 102 1.30 -8.57 1.49
N GLY A 103 1.16 -8.98 0.23
CA GLY A 103 0.10 -9.90 -0.19
C GLY A 103 0.19 -11.30 0.42
N LEU A 104 1.41 -11.82 0.63
CA LEU A 104 1.61 -13.08 1.35
C LEU A 104 1.16 -12.97 2.82
N ILE A 105 1.49 -11.87 3.50
CA ILE A 105 1.12 -11.65 4.91
C ILE A 105 -0.40 -11.56 5.06
N GLN A 106 -1.08 -10.77 4.22
CA GLN A 106 -2.54 -10.67 4.24
C GLN A 106 -3.23 -11.99 3.88
N GLY A 107 -2.56 -12.79 3.06
CA GLY A 107 -3.11 -14.00 2.47
C GLY A 107 -2.92 -15.29 3.27
N ILE A 108 -2.29 -15.27 4.44
CA ILE A 108 -2.14 -16.46 5.29
C ILE A 108 -3.53 -17.02 5.64
N GLY A 109 -3.91 -18.19 5.08
CA GLY A 109 -5.15 -18.90 5.43
C GLY A 109 -6.33 -18.88 4.42
N SER A 110 -6.22 -18.29 3.23
CA SER A 110 -7.28 -18.26 2.18
C SER A 110 -6.69 -18.44 0.76
N ASN A 111 -7.35 -19.15 -0.18
CA ASN A 111 -6.65 -19.72 -1.36
C ASN A 111 -6.89 -19.11 -2.75
N GLU A 112 -8.09 -18.65 -3.13
CA GLU A 112 -8.32 -18.20 -4.54
C GLU A 112 -8.36 -16.68 -4.73
N TRP A 113 -9.14 -15.96 -3.93
CA TRP A 113 -9.14 -14.48 -3.93
C TRP A 113 -7.74 -13.90 -3.65
N ARG A 114 -6.95 -14.63 -2.83
CA ARG A 114 -5.57 -14.29 -2.47
C ARG A 114 -4.66 -14.07 -3.67
N LYS A 115 -4.73 -14.91 -4.70
CA LYS A 115 -3.78 -14.82 -5.83
C LYS A 115 -3.94 -13.52 -6.59
N ARG A 116 -5.18 -13.09 -6.83
CA ARG A 116 -5.47 -11.82 -7.52
C ARG A 116 -5.08 -10.63 -6.66
N HIS A 117 -5.49 -10.65 -5.39
CA HIS A 117 -5.15 -9.57 -4.47
C HIS A 117 -3.64 -9.41 -4.26
N THR A 118 -2.88 -10.51 -4.18
CA THR A 118 -1.41 -10.44 -4.14
C THR A 118 -0.84 -9.82 -5.43
N ILE A 119 -1.37 -10.14 -6.60
CA ILE A 119 -0.94 -9.51 -7.87
C ILE A 119 -1.27 -8.01 -7.88
N SER A 120 -2.45 -7.62 -7.37
CA SER A 120 -2.87 -6.22 -7.21
C SER A 120 -1.88 -5.45 -6.34
N LEU A 121 -1.47 -6.03 -5.21
CA LEU A 121 -0.50 -5.42 -4.30
C LEU A 121 0.90 -5.35 -4.91
N MET A 122 1.33 -6.34 -5.69
CA MET A 122 2.57 -6.26 -6.47
C MET A 122 2.53 -5.07 -7.43
N ALA A 123 1.46 -4.95 -8.22
CA ALA A 123 1.29 -3.86 -9.18
C ALA A 123 1.25 -2.49 -8.48
N ALA A 124 0.52 -2.37 -7.38
CA ALA A 124 0.49 -1.18 -6.54
C ALA A 124 1.89 -0.83 -6.01
N GLY A 125 2.63 -1.81 -5.49
CA GLY A 125 4.00 -1.62 -5.02
C GLY A 125 4.93 -1.10 -6.12
N ALA A 126 4.86 -1.66 -7.34
CA ALA A 126 5.63 -1.18 -8.48
C ALA A 126 5.34 0.29 -8.82
N VAL A 127 4.05 0.67 -8.81
CA VAL A 127 3.62 2.06 -9.07
C VAL A 127 4.15 3.01 -7.99
N ILE A 128 4.02 2.64 -6.72
CA ILE A 128 4.53 3.45 -5.60
C ILE A 128 6.03 3.68 -5.76
N PHE A 129 6.80 2.61 -5.93
CA PHE A 129 8.25 2.69 -6.03
C PHE A 129 8.74 3.50 -7.23
N LEU A 130 8.04 3.40 -8.36
CA LEU A 130 8.38 4.16 -9.57
C LEU A 130 8.09 5.66 -9.39
N LEU A 131 6.94 6.00 -8.82
CA LEU A 131 6.43 7.37 -8.81
C LEU A 131 6.87 8.18 -7.58
N ILE A 132 7.18 7.52 -6.46
CA ILE A 132 7.49 8.21 -5.21
C ILE A 132 8.68 9.16 -5.32
N ASN A 133 9.68 8.82 -6.14
CA ASN A 133 10.81 9.71 -6.42
C ASN A 133 10.38 11.00 -7.13
N MET A 134 9.42 10.90 -8.05
CA MET A 134 8.87 12.06 -8.76
C MET A 134 8.02 12.95 -7.86
N LEU A 135 7.50 12.40 -6.76
CA LEU A 135 6.57 13.07 -5.86
C LEU A 135 7.23 13.66 -4.61
N GLN A 136 8.54 13.46 -4.40
CA GLN A 136 9.23 13.92 -3.18
C GLN A 136 9.33 15.42 -3.02
N SER A 137 9.31 16.16 -4.13
CA SER A 137 9.35 17.62 -4.11
C SER A 137 8.01 18.25 -3.73
N PHE A 138 6.93 17.46 -3.69
CA PHE A 138 5.61 17.92 -3.32
C PHE A 138 5.41 17.83 -1.81
N HIS A 139 4.49 18.65 -1.29
CA HIS A 139 4.05 18.53 0.10
C HIS A 139 3.51 17.11 0.36
N PRO A 140 3.83 16.47 1.51
CA PRO A 140 3.47 15.07 1.81
C PRO A 140 2.00 14.71 1.52
N VAL A 141 1.08 15.62 1.84
CA VAL A 141 -0.35 15.43 1.59
C VAL A 141 -0.69 15.40 0.10
N ILE A 142 -0.10 16.30 -0.69
CA ILE A 142 -0.32 16.36 -2.14
C ILE A 142 0.27 15.12 -2.81
N ALA A 143 1.49 14.74 -2.41
CA ALA A 143 2.17 13.55 -2.90
C ALA A 143 1.35 12.26 -2.63
N ALA A 144 0.81 12.13 -1.41
CA ALA A 144 -0.03 11.00 -1.03
C ALA A 144 -1.33 10.95 -1.86
N LEU A 145 -2.02 12.08 -2.05
CA LEU A 145 -3.25 12.15 -2.85
C LEU A 145 -3.00 11.81 -4.33
N LEU A 146 -1.90 12.30 -4.91
CA LEU A 146 -1.52 12.00 -6.29
C LEU A 146 -1.21 10.52 -6.51
N LEU A 147 -0.74 9.82 -5.47
CA LEU A 147 -0.38 8.41 -5.54
C LEU A 147 -1.54 7.46 -5.16
N ASP A 148 -2.47 7.91 -4.32
CA ASP A 148 -3.66 7.15 -3.90
C ASP A 148 -4.54 6.77 -5.09
N GLY A 149 -4.73 7.70 -6.03
CA GLY A 149 -5.53 7.47 -7.24
C GLY A 149 -5.00 6.33 -8.11
N PRO A 150 -3.75 6.41 -8.63
CA PRO A 150 -3.13 5.35 -9.42
C PRO A 150 -3.06 4.01 -8.68
N MET A 151 -2.72 4.02 -7.39
CA MET A 151 -2.65 2.81 -6.56
C MET A 151 -4.02 2.14 -6.45
N THR A 152 -5.05 2.90 -6.09
CA THR A 152 -6.42 2.40 -5.95
C THR A 152 -6.96 1.91 -7.28
N LEU A 153 -6.70 2.62 -8.38
CA LEU A 153 -7.09 2.17 -9.72
C LEU A 153 -6.47 0.82 -10.06
N MET A 154 -5.15 0.65 -9.84
CA MET A 154 -4.48 -0.64 -10.10
C MET A 154 -5.11 -1.79 -9.32
N ILE A 155 -5.38 -1.56 -8.02
CA ILE A 155 -6.02 -2.56 -7.17
C ILE A 155 -7.41 -2.88 -7.69
N CYS A 156 -8.23 -1.86 -7.97
CA CYS A 156 -9.58 -2.08 -8.47
C CYS A 156 -9.62 -2.80 -9.83
N PHE A 157 -8.71 -2.47 -10.75
CA PHE A 157 -8.65 -3.09 -12.08
C PHE A 157 -8.35 -4.60 -12.01
N ILE A 158 -7.50 -5.02 -11.08
CA ILE A 158 -7.05 -6.41 -10.97
C ILE A 158 -7.98 -7.23 -10.06
N ASP A 159 -8.45 -6.66 -8.94
CA ASP A 159 -9.33 -7.35 -8.01
C ASP A 159 -10.78 -7.43 -8.53
N TYR A 160 -11.23 -6.42 -9.27
CA TYR A 160 -12.61 -6.32 -9.75
C TYR A 160 -12.71 -6.11 -11.28
N PRO A 161 -12.20 -7.05 -12.09
CA PRO A 161 -12.15 -6.90 -13.54
C PRO A 161 -13.55 -6.82 -14.18
N TYR A 162 -14.60 -7.23 -13.48
CA TYR A 162 -15.98 -7.17 -13.95
C TYR A 162 -16.59 -5.75 -13.86
N ILE A 163 -16.07 -4.87 -13.00
CA ILE A 163 -16.52 -3.48 -12.89
C ILE A 163 -16.13 -2.69 -14.15
N PHE A 164 -15.02 -3.07 -14.79
CA PHE A 164 -14.48 -2.40 -15.98
C PHE A 164 -14.83 -3.08 -17.30
N LYS A 165 -15.75 -4.06 -17.30
CA LYS A 165 -16.35 -4.53 -18.54
C LYS A 165 -17.26 -3.43 -19.09
N PHE A 166 -16.69 -2.58 -19.96
CA PHE A 166 -17.50 -1.80 -20.88
C PHE A 166 -18.38 -2.77 -21.66
N SER A 167 -19.70 -2.63 -21.53
CA SER A 167 -20.65 -3.36 -22.37
C SER A 167 -20.21 -3.16 -23.82
N LYS A 168 -19.90 -4.27 -24.49
CA LYS A 168 -19.71 -4.28 -25.94
C LYS A 168 -21.02 -3.92 -26.62
#